data_AF-R1EKZ5-F1
#
_entry.id   AF-R1EKZ5-F1
#
_cell.length_a   1.000
_cell.length_b   1.000
_cell.length_c   1.000
_cell.angle_alpha   90.00
_cell.angle_beta   90.00
_cell.angle_gamma   90.00
#
_symmetry.space_group_name_H-M   'P 1'
#
loop_
_entity.id
_entity.type
_entity.pdbx_description
1 polymer ?
#
loop_
_entity_poly.entity_id
_entity_poly.type
_entity_poly.pdbx_seq_one_letter_code
_entity_poly.pdbx_strand_id
1 'polypeptide(L)'
;MSLPALRSMTTVLLLAASACGVSLPPPAIAHPAVAPLRRLEQRLVDDVPPAEALVDASLAVCWALPGERRSALPRNARELAEAAAFFDWENGDTLGQHLFSASLWDDAIEALARAAAEVDAAVAAEAAAAVAATARFVLLPPAERDAALDALAAAVASDAFLAARRAALATAKQQRREAAAASSSERAAEVFAAARLRRVRQDFVAVAPPPADDERIVRALYAVAVRELSAGLLGPLGFPTSKLGLRSLVAASRHAGSQRGAAALGTVWHAADEPAPLIVRAGAAAAAAAPAPSTADGAGALSSYSPISGIPTLPSSARTLVLVFSSLGWHGVVRAEYAATLRAVGDDTLVLAHCLDTAQSWYMTDPYSGEYDDGRWWDATLSALCAPYGRVCILGESMGATAALRFSRHASANGAVVALVPQIDVRDFDYSGRDDFGDARKERLRADLVSACAGAEARIVLHVGQDPPDLRQLDYLPPRLLASERVRVVRHAVAGHALGAGLKHRGVLRRTVLSDLLGHTYRLPPAGERHETCELDTKQNT
;
A
#
# COMPACT_ATOMS: atom_id res chain seq x y z
N MET A 1 -4.83 18.83 29.45
CA MET A 1 -3.55 19.60 29.42
C MET A 1 -3.90 21.07 29.35
N SER A 2 -3.27 21.91 30.15
CA SER A 2 -3.62 23.33 30.27
C SER A 2 -3.06 24.16 29.10
N LEU A 3 -3.87 25.08 28.53
CA LEU A 3 -3.53 26.03 27.47
C LEU A 3 -2.13 26.71 27.56
N PRO A 4 -1.56 26.99 28.75
CA PRO A 4 -0.22 27.58 28.86
C PRO A 4 0.91 26.65 28.38
N ALA A 5 0.72 25.33 28.40
CA ALA A 5 1.75 24.36 27.99
C ALA A 5 1.90 24.27 26.46
N LEU A 6 0.82 24.53 25.71
CA LEU A 6 0.84 24.66 24.24
C LEU A 6 1.54 25.96 23.80
N ARG A 7 1.36 27.06 24.56
CA ARG A 7 1.97 28.37 24.27
C ARG A 7 3.49 28.38 24.38
N SER A 8 4.07 27.55 25.26
CA SER A 8 5.53 27.50 25.43
C SER A 8 6.25 26.69 24.34
N MET A 9 5.58 25.80 23.60
CA MET A 9 6.22 25.05 22.51
C MET A 9 6.16 25.79 21.17
N THR A 10 5.08 26.52 20.87
CA THR A 10 4.92 27.25 19.60
C THR A 10 5.88 28.45 19.49
N THR A 11 6.12 29.17 20.59
CA THR A 11 7.08 30.28 20.63
C THR A 11 8.53 29.80 20.55
N VAL A 12 8.85 28.60 21.06
CA VAL A 12 10.19 28.00 20.97
C VAL A 12 10.46 27.45 19.56
N LEU A 13 9.44 26.96 18.84
CA LEU A 13 9.57 26.51 17.44
C LEU A 13 9.80 27.66 16.45
N LEU A 14 9.16 28.81 16.65
CA LEU A 14 9.37 30.01 15.81
C LEU A 14 10.74 30.67 16.06
N LEU A 15 11.29 30.59 17.27
CA LEU A 15 12.62 31.11 17.59
C LEU A 15 13.77 30.15 17.21
N ALA A 16 13.53 28.84 17.20
CA ALA A 16 14.51 27.85 16.73
C ALA A 16 14.77 27.94 15.21
N ALA A 17 13.77 28.33 14.41
CA ALA A 17 13.95 28.59 12.98
C ALA A 17 14.89 29.78 12.68
N SER A 18 14.99 30.76 13.59
CA SER A 18 15.98 31.84 13.49
C SER A 18 17.38 31.45 13.97
N ALA A 19 17.54 30.36 14.74
CA ALA A 19 18.83 29.95 15.29
C ALA A 19 19.68 29.09 14.33
N CYS A 20 19.13 28.60 13.22
CA CYS A 20 19.85 27.79 12.23
C CYS A 20 20.37 28.59 11.01
N GLY A 21 20.26 29.91 10.98
CA GLY A 21 21.00 30.74 10.02
C GLY A 21 20.64 30.56 8.54
N VAL A 22 19.49 29.97 8.20
CA VAL A 22 18.98 29.94 6.82
C VAL A 22 18.04 31.13 6.63
N SER A 23 18.60 32.28 6.28
CA SER A 23 17.83 33.40 5.74
C SER A 23 17.42 33.04 4.32
N LEU A 24 16.14 32.66 4.12
CA LEU A 24 15.59 32.42 2.79
C LEU A 24 15.72 33.71 1.94
N PRO A 25 16.37 33.68 0.76
CA PRO A 25 16.34 34.81 -0.15
C PRO A 25 14.92 35.01 -0.68
N PRO A 26 14.47 36.26 -0.91
CA PRO A 26 13.16 36.51 -1.49
C PRO A 26 13.10 35.87 -2.90
N PRO A 27 12.01 35.16 -3.25
CA PRO A 27 11.92 34.48 -4.54
C PRO A 27 11.97 35.50 -5.68
N ALA A 28 12.93 35.32 -6.59
CA ALA A 28 13.21 36.22 -7.71
C ALA A 28 12.17 36.15 -8.86
N ILE A 29 11.04 35.47 -8.66
CA ILE A 29 9.92 35.40 -9.60
C ILE A 29 8.65 35.59 -8.77
N ALA A 30 7.85 36.62 -9.07
CA ALA A 30 6.59 36.90 -8.37
C ALA A 30 5.54 35.85 -8.73
N HIS A 31 5.62 34.67 -8.13
CA HIS A 31 4.61 33.63 -8.29
C HIS A 31 3.25 34.14 -7.74
N PRO A 32 2.12 33.96 -8.44
CA PRO A 32 0.82 34.52 -8.05
C PRO A 32 0.35 34.08 -6.66
N ALA A 33 0.81 32.91 -6.19
CA ALA A 33 0.52 32.40 -4.85
C ALA A 33 1.27 33.10 -3.70
N VAL A 34 2.31 33.90 -3.97
CA VAL A 34 3.12 34.53 -2.89
C VAL A 34 2.28 35.51 -2.06
N ALA A 35 1.45 36.34 -2.69
CA ALA A 35 0.63 37.31 -1.97
C ALA A 35 -0.50 36.67 -1.15
N PRO A 36 -1.30 35.73 -1.70
CA PRO A 36 -2.25 34.94 -0.92
C PRO A 36 -1.60 34.17 0.24
N LEU A 37 -0.43 33.56 0.01
CA LEU A 37 0.30 32.82 1.04
C LEU A 37 0.70 33.74 2.20
N ARG A 38 1.31 34.90 1.94
CA ARG A 38 1.66 35.86 3.00
C ARG A 38 0.46 36.31 3.84
N ARG A 39 -0.70 36.49 3.22
CA ARG A 39 -1.94 36.84 3.93
C ARG A 39 -2.42 35.70 4.83
N LEU A 40 -2.35 34.47 4.36
CA LEU A 40 -2.69 33.29 5.16
C LEU A 40 -1.73 33.14 6.35
N GLU A 41 -0.43 33.31 6.12
CA GLU A 41 0.59 33.24 7.16
C GLU A 41 0.40 34.31 8.24
N GLN A 42 0.06 35.53 7.85
CA GLN A 42 -0.26 36.60 8.79
C GLN A 42 -1.46 36.21 9.66
N ARG A 43 -2.53 35.68 9.05
CA ARG A 43 -3.73 35.25 9.78
C ARG A 43 -3.47 34.10 10.75
N LEU A 44 -2.52 33.22 10.46
CA LEU A 44 -2.13 32.14 11.37
C LEU A 44 -1.41 32.64 12.63
N VAL A 45 -0.90 33.88 12.63
CA VAL A 45 -0.19 34.50 13.75
C VAL A 45 -1.06 35.54 14.48
N ASP A 46 -2.12 36.03 13.86
CA ASP A 46 -3.11 36.92 14.49
C ASP A 46 -3.80 36.24 15.69
N ASP A 47 -4.23 37.02 16.69
CA ASP A 47 -4.86 36.48 17.90
C ASP A 47 -6.30 36.00 17.59
N VAL A 48 -6.52 34.69 17.66
CA VAL A 48 -7.78 33.95 17.40
C VAL A 48 -8.50 34.39 16.11
N PRO A 49 -7.95 34.06 14.93
CA PRO A 49 -8.65 34.32 13.67
C PRO A 49 -9.95 33.48 13.61
N PRO A 50 -11.07 34.06 13.12
CA PRO A 50 -12.29 33.28 12.92
C PRO A 50 -12.05 32.20 11.87
N ALA A 51 -12.68 31.03 12.04
CA ALA A 51 -12.54 29.88 11.14
C ALA A 51 -12.79 30.27 9.67
N GLU A 52 -13.83 31.07 9.43
CA GLU A 52 -14.19 31.61 8.10
C GLU A 52 -13.03 32.38 7.45
N ALA A 53 -12.33 33.22 8.23
CA ALA A 53 -11.22 34.01 7.74
C ALA A 53 -10.00 33.15 7.37
N LEU A 54 -9.76 32.06 8.09
CA LEU A 54 -8.72 31.09 7.74
C LEU A 54 -9.10 30.33 6.47
N VAL A 55 -10.35 29.87 6.36
CA VAL A 55 -10.85 29.15 5.20
C VAL A 55 -10.74 30.00 3.93
N ASP A 56 -11.20 31.25 3.94
CA ASP A 56 -11.10 32.14 2.79
C ASP A 56 -9.64 32.37 2.36
N ALA A 57 -8.75 32.58 3.32
CA ALA A 57 -7.34 32.79 3.03
C ALA A 57 -6.67 31.53 2.47
N SER A 58 -7.05 30.34 2.96
CA SER A 58 -6.59 29.06 2.43
C SER A 58 -7.09 28.81 1.01
N LEU A 59 -8.38 29.03 0.74
CA LEU A 59 -8.94 28.91 -0.61
C LEU A 59 -8.25 29.85 -1.59
N ALA A 60 -7.91 31.08 -1.17
CA ALA A 60 -7.15 32.01 -2.00
C ALA A 60 -5.74 31.48 -2.38
N VAL A 61 -5.08 30.73 -1.49
CA VAL A 61 -3.80 30.06 -1.79
C VAL A 61 -4.01 28.89 -2.75
N CYS A 62 -4.99 28.02 -2.49
CA CYS A 62 -5.31 26.89 -3.37
C CYS A 62 -5.68 27.36 -4.78
N TRP A 63 -6.42 28.47 -4.88
CA TRP A 63 -6.72 29.12 -6.15
C TRP A 63 -5.50 29.75 -6.81
N ALA A 64 -4.42 30.07 -6.11
CA ALA A 64 -3.27 30.76 -6.72
C ALA A 64 -2.15 29.81 -7.17
N LEU A 65 -2.17 28.55 -6.74
CA LEU A 65 -1.30 27.49 -7.24
C LEU A 65 -1.98 26.77 -8.42
N PRO A 66 -1.23 26.40 -9.48
CA PRO A 66 -1.78 25.62 -10.59
C PRO A 66 -2.24 24.23 -10.11
N GLY A 67 -3.26 23.66 -10.73
CA GLY A 67 -3.76 22.31 -10.44
C GLY A 67 -4.95 21.95 -11.33
N GLU A 68 -5.08 20.67 -11.72
CA GLU A 68 -6.06 20.24 -12.74
C GLU A 68 -7.52 20.44 -12.29
N ARG A 69 -7.79 20.46 -10.98
CA ARG A 69 -9.15 20.60 -10.41
C ARG A 69 -9.51 22.00 -9.92
N ARG A 70 -8.77 23.03 -10.33
CA ARG A 70 -8.99 24.42 -9.88
C ARG A 70 -10.42 24.93 -10.15
N SER A 71 -11.06 24.48 -11.23
CA SER A 71 -12.43 24.88 -11.59
C SER A 71 -13.53 24.36 -10.65
N ALA A 72 -13.23 23.34 -9.83
CA ALA A 72 -14.17 22.73 -8.90
C ALA A 72 -14.00 23.22 -7.45
N LEU A 73 -13.00 24.07 -7.18
CA LEU A 73 -12.77 24.61 -5.83
C LEU A 73 -13.82 25.67 -5.49
N PRO A 74 -14.42 25.62 -4.29
CA PRO A 74 -15.25 26.72 -3.78
C PRO A 74 -14.47 28.05 -3.73
N ARG A 75 -15.17 29.17 -3.88
CA ARG A 75 -14.55 30.50 -3.94
C ARG A 75 -14.34 31.13 -2.57
N ASN A 76 -15.11 30.70 -1.58
CA ASN A 76 -15.12 31.25 -0.23
C ASN A 76 -15.65 30.20 0.76
N ALA A 77 -15.51 30.51 2.05
CA ALA A 77 -15.92 29.67 3.16
C ALA A 77 -17.41 29.32 3.15
N ARG A 78 -18.27 30.24 2.70
CA ARG A 78 -19.71 29.98 2.58
C ARG A 78 -20.01 28.93 1.51
N GLU A 79 -19.47 29.09 0.30
CA GLU A 79 -19.61 28.09 -0.76
C GLU A 79 -19.04 26.72 -0.33
N LEU A 80 -17.92 26.73 0.41
CA LEU A 80 -17.33 25.51 0.95
C LEU A 80 -18.23 24.85 2.02
N ALA A 81 -18.85 25.62 2.89
CA ALA A 81 -19.81 25.12 3.89
C ALA A 81 -21.10 24.60 3.23
N GLU A 82 -21.57 25.22 2.14
CA GLU A 82 -22.69 24.70 1.35
C GLU A 82 -22.30 23.38 0.66
N ALA A 83 -21.08 23.27 0.14
CA ALA A 83 -20.55 22.03 -0.42
C ALA A 83 -20.33 20.94 0.65
N ALA A 84 -19.98 21.32 1.88
CA ALA A 84 -19.76 20.44 3.03
C ALA A 84 -20.98 19.54 3.32
N ALA A 85 -22.19 19.98 2.99
CA ALA A 85 -23.42 19.18 3.16
C ALA A 85 -23.47 17.92 2.28
N PHE A 86 -22.66 17.86 1.22
CA PHE A 86 -22.55 16.70 0.33
C PHE A 86 -21.39 15.77 0.71
N PHE A 87 -20.59 16.14 1.70
CA PHE A 87 -19.56 15.26 2.23
C PHE A 87 -20.19 14.26 3.18
N ASP A 88 -19.81 13.00 2.99
CA ASP A 88 -20.18 11.92 3.88
C ASP A 88 -19.23 11.93 5.09
N TRP A 89 -19.57 12.71 6.12
CA TRP A 89 -18.75 12.84 7.33
C TRP A 89 -18.72 11.56 8.18
N GLU A 90 -19.77 10.75 8.13
CA GLU A 90 -19.89 9.50 8.90
C GLU A 90 -19.04 8.37 8.30
N ASN A 91 -18.88 8.33 6.97
CA ASN A 91 -17.93 7.43 6.31
C ASN A 91 -16.57 8.10 5.98
N GLY A 92 -16.48 9.42 6.15
CA GLY A 92 -15.31 10.25 5.87
C GLY A 92 -14.27 10.29 6.98
N ASP A 93 -14.56 9.72 8.16
CA ASP A 93 -13.62 9.72 9.28
C ASP A 93 -12.47 8.70 9.10
N THR A 94 -11.51 9.13 8.27
CA THR A 94 -10.08 9.26 8.63
C THR A 94 -9.29 8.00 8.97
N LEU A 95 -9.66 6.88 8.37
CA LEU A 95 -8.84 5.65 8.28
C LEU A 95 -8.66 5.13 6.85
N GLY A 96 -9.69 5.32 6.02
CA GLY A 96 -9.72 4.84 4.63
C GLY A 96 -8.99 5.73 3.63
N GLN A 97 -8.59 6.94 3.98
CA GLN A 97 -7.80 7.79 3.09
C GLN A 97 -6.34 7.33 3.05
N HIS A 98 -5.94 6.75 1.92
CA HIS A 98 -4.64 6.12 1.74
C HIS A 98 -3.55 7.16 1.59
N LEU A 99 -2.42 7.02 2.29
CA LEU A 99 -1.28 7.96 2.20
C LEU A 99 -0.93 8.27 0.74
N PHE A 100 -1.05 7.27 -0.13
CA PHE A 100 -0.70 7.34 -1.55
C PHE A 100 -1.87 7.72 -2.47
N SER A 101 -3.06 7.99 -1.93
CA SER A 101 -4.17 8.63 -2.65
C SER A 101 -4.26 10.13 -2.37
N ALA A 102 -3.37 10.69 -1.54
CA ALA A 102 -3.35 12.11 -1.24
C ALA A 102 -3.11 12.92 -2.54
N SER A 103 -4.06 13.78 -2.86
CA SER A 103 -3.91 14.83 -3.86
C SER A 103 -3.58 16.15 -3.16
N LEU A 104 -3.13 17.15 -3.93
CA LEU A 104 -2.57 18.39 -3.38
C LEU A 104 -3.47 19.06 -2.34
N TRP A 105 -4.78 19.05 -2.59
CA TRP A 105 -5.73 19.81 -1.79
C TRP A 105 -6.81 18.98 -1.11
N ASP A 106 -7.08 17.73 -1.52
CA ASP A 106 -8.29 17.02 -1.08
C ASP A 106 -8.44 16.96 0.44
N ASP A 107 -7.42 16.49 1.16
CA ASP A 107 -7.53 16.34 2.63
C ASP A 107 -7.60 17.69 3.35
N ALA A 108 -6.89 18.69 2.84
CA ALA A 108 -6.89 20.02 3.42
C ALA A 108 -8.21 20.74 3.15
N ILE A 109 -8.79 20.58 1.96
CA ILE A 109 -10.10 21.14 1.58
C ILE A 109 -11.22 20.45 2.36
N GLU A 110 -11.15 19.13 2.55
CA GLU A 110 -12.10 18.41 3.40
C GLU A 110 -12.02 18.90 4.86
N ALA A 111 -10.81 19.06 5.41
CA ALA A 111 -10.62 19.61 6.75
C ALA A 111 -11.13 21.07 6.85
N LEU A 112 -10.90 21.89 5.83
CA LEU A 112 -11.46 23.26 5.75
C LEU A 112 -12.98 23.25 5.63
N ALA A 113 -13.56 22.32 4.89
CA ALA A 113 -15.01 22.17 4.75
C ALA A 113 -15.67 21.79 6.07
N ARG A 114 -15.05 20.86 6.81
CA ARG A 114 -15.46 20.51 8.16
C ARG A 114 -15.40 21.72 9.08
N ALA A 115 -14.27 22.43 9.07
CA ALA A 115 -14.09 23.61 9.90
C ALA A 115 -15.09 24.73 9.57
N ALA A 116 -15.46 24.90 8.30
CA ALA A 116 -16.46 25.87 7.86
C ALA A 116 -17.88 25.47 8.30
N ALA A 117 -18.22 24.17 8.23
CA ALA A 117 -19.53 23.65 8.63
C ALA A 117 -19.74 23.65 10.16
N GLU A 118 -18.70 23.25 10.91
CA GLU A 118 -18.75 23.13 12.38
C GLU A 118 -18.32 24.42 13.11
N VAL A 119 -17.83 25.42 12.37
CA VAL A 119 -17.23 26.65 12.91
C VAL A 119 -16.06 26.34 13.86
N ASP A 120 -15.27 25.31 13.54
CA ASP A 120 -14.15 24.84 14.36
C ASP A 120 -12.86 25.59 13.98
N ALA A 121 -12.49 26.56 14.82
CA ALA A 121 -11.28 27.36 14.62
C ALA A 121 -9.97 26.54 14.75
N ALA A 122 -9.95 25.46 15.52
CA ALA A 122 -8.76 24.63 15.67
C ALA A 122 -8.51 23.78 14.43
N VAL A 123 -9.56 23.15 13.89
CA VAL A 123 -9.48 22.41 12.61
C VAL A 123 -9.16 23.36 11.47
N ALA A 124 -9.76 24.56 11.44
CA ALA A 124 -9.43 25.60 10.46
C ALA A 124 -7.94 25.98 10.53
N ALA A 125 -7.39 26.17 11.72
CA ALA A 125 -5.99 26.56 11.91
C ALA A 125 -5.02 25.44 11.47
N GLU A 126 -5.32 24.19 11.81
CA GLU A 126 -4.50 23.05 11.37
C GLU A 126 -4.51 22.90 9.84
N ALA A 127 -5.69 22.97 9.22
CA ALA A 127 -5.83 22.87 7.77
C ALA A 127 -5.18 24.06 7.05
N ALA A 128 -5.33 25.28 7.58
CA ALA A 128 -4.65 26.46 7.08
C ALA A 128 -3.12 26.34 7.16
N ALA A 129 -2.59 25.79 8.25
CA ALA A 129 -1.16 25.51 8.38
C ALA A 129 -0.69 24.46 7.35
N ALA A 130 -1.49 23.42 7.10
CA ALA A 130 -1.20 22.43 6.06
C ALA A 130 -1.17 23.05 4.65
N VAL A 131 -2.14 23.92 4.32
CA VAL A 131 -2.17 24.65 3.03
C VAL A 131 -0.95 25.57 2.89
N ALA A 132 -0.62 26.33 3.94
CA ALA A 132 0.54 27.22 3.92
C ALA A 132 1.85 26.44 3.73
N ALA A 133 2.05 25.34 4.47
CA ALA A 133 3.24 24.49 4.36
C ALA A 133 3.36 23.84 2.98
N THR A 134 2.25 23.33 2.44
CA THR A 134 2.16 22.77 1.09
C THR A 134 2.58 23.81 0.04
N ALA A 135 2.01 25.02 0.12
CA ALA A 135 2.34 26.10 -0.80
C ALA A 135 3.80 26.51 -0.70
N ARG A 136 4.35 26.66 0.51
CA ARG A 136 5.78 26.91 0.72
C ARG A 136 6.64 25.84 0.07
N PHE A 137 6.36 24.58 0.37
CA PHE A 137 7.12 23.45 -0.16
C PHE A 137 7.14 23.46 -1.69
N VAL A 138 5.98 23.65 -2.33
CA VAL A 138 5.88 23.73 -3.80
C VAL A 138 6.69 24.90 -4.35
N LEU A 139 6.70 26.04 -3.65
CA LEU A 139 7.43 27.25 -4.06
C LEU A 139 8.94 27.24 -3.73
N LEU A 140 9.44 26.25 -2.97
CA LEU A 140 10.87 26.12 -2.70
C LEU A 140 11.68 25.96 -4.00
N PRO A 141 12.94 26.37 -4.05
CA PRO A 141 13.85 25.98 -5.12
C PRO A 141 13.93 24.45 -5.25
N PRO A 142 14.12 23.90 -6.47
CA PRO A 142 14.21 22.44 -6.67
C PRO A 142 15.23 21.75 -5.74
N ALA A 143 16.42 22.32 -5.58
CA ALA A 143 17.46 21.77 -4.72
C ALA A 143 17.06 21.70 -3.24
N GLU A 144 16.27 22.66 -2.74
CA GLU A 144 15.78 22.65 -1.36
C GLU A 144 14.66 21.62 -1.16
N ARG A 145 13.78 21.46 -2.17
CA ARG A 145 12.80 20.36 -2.16
C ARG A 145 13.49 19.01 -2.14
N ASP A 146 14.51 18.82 -2.99
CA ASP A 146 15.27 17.59 -3.05
C ASP A 146 15.94 17.28 -1.71
N ALA A 147 16.59 18.27 -1.08
CA ALA A 147 17.19 18.12 0.24
C ALA A 147 16.16 17.73 1.32
N ALA A 148 14.96 18.30 1.29
CA ALA A 148 13.89 17.93 2.22
C ALA A 148 13.41 16.48 2.00
N LEU A 149 13.34 16.02 0.74
CA LEU A 149 12.95 14.66 0.39
C LEU A 149 14.06 13.64 0.71
N ASP A 150 15.33 14.03 0.58
CA ASP A 150 16.48 13.26 1.06
C ASP A 150 16.45 13.09 2.59
N ALA A 151 16.16 14.18 3.31
CA ALA A 151 16.01 14.13 4.76
C ALA A 151 14.85 13.21 5.20
N LEU A 152 13.73 13.21 4.47
CA LEU A 152 12.63 12.27 4.69
C LEU A 152 13.09 10.83 4.48
N ALA A 153 13.75 10.53 3.35
CA ALA A 153 14.26 9.19 3.04
C ALA A 153 15.24 8.69 4.11
N ALA A 154 16.17 9.55 4.55
CA ALA A 154 17.11 9.23 5.62
C ALA A 154 16.40 8.99 6.96
N ALA A 155 15.39 9.81 7.30
CA ALA A 155 14.67 9.68 8.56
C ALA A 155 13.88 8.36 8.65
N VAL A 156 13.17 7.96 7.59
CA VAL A 156 12.39 6.71 7.57
C VAL A 156 13.27 5.46 7.51
N ALA A 157 14.50 5.60 7.00
CA ALA A 157 15.50 4.53 6.98
C ALA A 157 16.31 4.43 8.29
N SER A 158 16.15 5.37 9.23
CA SER A 158 16.91 5.37 10.48
C SER A 158 16.57 4.19 11.38
N ASP A 159 17.56 3.68 12.11
CA ASP A 159 17.38 2.57 13.05
C ASP A 159 16.28 2.85 14.09
N ALA A 160 16.19 4.09 14.56
CA ALA A 160 15.17 4.53 15.50
C ALA A 160 13.76 4.39 14.89
N PHE A 161 13.56 4.91 13.67
CA PHE A 161 12.28 4.79 12.97
C PHE A 161 11.93 3.32 12.71
N LEU A 162 12.88 2.52 12.21
CA LEU A 162 12.66 1.11 11.89
C LEU A 162 12.38 0.27 13.14
N ALA A 163 13.03 0.56 14.27
CA ALA A 163 12.74 -0.08 15.55
C ALA A 163 11.33 0.29 16.06
N ALA A 164 10.98 1.57 16.04
CA ALA A 164 9.66 2.07 16.42
C ALA A 164 8.55 1.45 15.56
N ARG A 165 8.76 1.38 14.24
CA ARG A 165 7.87 0.75 13.27
C ARG A 165 7.67 -0.74 13.60
N ARG A 166 8.75 -1.50 13.79
CA ARG A 166 8.68 -2.93 14.12
C ARG A 166 7.90 -3.17 15.41
N ALA A 167 8.15 -2.37 16.45
CA ALA A 167 7.43 -2.46 17.71
C ALA A 167 5.92 -2.18 17.52
N ALA A 168 5.56 -1.12 16.80
CA ALA A 168 4.17 -0.78 16.55
C ALA A 168 3.43 -1.86 15.73
N LEU A 169 4.07 -2.42 14.70
CA LEU A 169 3.51 -3.52 13.91
C LEU A 169 3.34 -4.79 14.75
N ALA A 170 4.31 -5.12 15.61
CA ALA A 170 4.22 -6.28 16.50
C ALA A 170 3.03 -6.12 17.47
N THR A 171 2.88 -4.96 18.09
CA THR A 171 1.74 -4.63 18.97
C THR A 171 0.40 -4.74 18.25
N ALA A 172 0.27 -4.13 17.05
CA ALA A 172 -0.97 -4.21 16.27
C ALA A 172 -1.30 -5.67 15.86
N LYS A 173 -0.29 -6.46 15.48
CA LYS A 173 -0.44 -7.89 15.18
C LYS A 173 -0.84 -8.70 16.42
N GLN A 174 -0.33 -8.35 17.59
CA GLN A 174 -0.66 -9.02 18.85
C GLN A 174 -2.10 -8.71 19.30
N GLN A 175 -2.49 -7.44 19.30
CA GLN A 175 -3.87 -7.02 19.60
C GLN A 175 -4.90 -7.69 18.69
N ARG A 176 -4.55 -7.88 17.40
CA ARG A 176 -5.37 -8.66 16.47
C ARG A 176 -5.56 -10.11 16.93
N ARG A 177 -4.48 -10.77 17.38
CA ARG A 177 -4.55 -12.17 17.88
C ARG A 177 -5.42 -12.24 19.14
N GLU A 178 -5.27 -11.27 20.04
CA GLU A 178 -6.05 -11.17 21.27
C GLU A 178 -7.53 -10.89 21.00
N ALA A 179 -7.87 -9.97 20.09
CA ALA A 179 -9.25 -9.71 19.67
C ALA A 179 -9.89 -10.96 19.02
N ALA A 180 -9.12 -11.70 18.22
CA ALA A 180 -9.57 -12.96 17.65
C ALA A 180 -9.78 -14.07 18.71
N ALA A 181 -9.02 -14.05 19.81
CA ALA A 181 -9.17 -14.99 20.93
C ALA A 181 -10.27 -14.56 21.92
N ALA A 182 -10.49 -13.26 22.14
CA ALA A 182 -11.52 -12.73 23.02
C ALA A 182 -12.92 -12.89 22.42
N SER A 183 -13.04 -12.75 21.09
CA SER A 183 -14.29 -13.08 20.36
C SER A 183 -14.60 -14.57 20.29
N SER A 184 -13.72 -15.44 20.82
CA SER A 184 -13.87 -16.90 20.78
C SER A 184 -14.32 -17.54 22.09
N SER A 185 -14.63 -16.80 23.16
CA SER A 185 -15.03 -17.43 24.44
C SER A 185 -16.45 -18.03 24.43
N GLU A 186 -17.39 -17.50 23.62
CA GLU A 186 -18.70 -18.15 23.40
C GLU A 186 -18.76 -19.02 22.12
N ARG A 187 -17.71 -18.96 21.29
CA ARG A 187 -17.67 -19.56 19.94
C ARG A 187 -16.63 -20.68 19.79
N ALA A 188 -15.96 -21.09 20.86
CA ALA A 188 -14.79 -21.97 20.83
C ALA A 188 -15.07 -23.34 20.17
N ALA A 189 -16.23 -23.95 20.38
CA ALA A 189 -16.60 -25.23 19.77
C ALA A 189 -16.91 -25.10 18.26
N GLU A 190 -17.61 -24.04 17.86
CA GLU A 190 -17.88 -23.74 16.44
C GLU A 190 -16.61 -23.30 15.70
N VAL A 191 -15.75 -22.55 16.36
CA VAL A 191 -14.44 -22.11 15.81
C VAL A 191 -13.48 -23.28 15.74
N PHE A 192 -13.48 -24.22 16.70
CA PHE A 192 -12.70 -25.46 16.59
C PHE A 192 -13.25 -26.37 15.49
N ALA A 193 -14.56 -26.51 15.37
CA ALA A 193 -15.20 -27.24 14.28
C ALA A 193 -14.93 -26.59 12.91
N ALA A 194 -15.00 -25.25 12.82
CA ALA A 194 -14.69 -24.47 11.63
C ALA A 194 -13.18 -24.46 11.31
N ALA A 195 -12.30 -24.43 12.30
CA ALA A 195 -10.84 -24.52 12.13
C ALA A 195 -10.42 -25.95 11.74
N ARG A 196 -11.11 -26.98 12.27
CA ARG A 196 -10.97 -28.38 11.85
C ARG A 196 -11.52 -28.56 10.43
N LEU A 197 -12.67 -27.98 10.07
CA LEU A 197 -13.18 -27.92 8.70
C LEU A 197 -12.25 -27.14 7.77
N ARG A 198 -11.64 -26.03 8.19
CA ARG A 198 -10.64 -25.27 7.41
C ARG A 198 -9.31 -26.02 7.27
N ARG A 199 -8.92 -26.83 8.27
CA ARG A 199 -7.78 -27.77 8.16
C ARG A 199 -8.08 -28.92 7.21
N VAL A 200 -9.31 -29.46 7.25
CA VAL A 200 -9.79 -30.50 6.32
C VAL A 200 -9.98 -29.94 4.90
N ARG A 201 -10.40 -28.67 4.75
CA ARG A 201 -10.57 -27.93 3.49
C ARG A 201 -9.31 -27.18 3.03
N GLN A 202 -8.24 -27.22 3.82
CA GLN A 202 -6.93 -26.65 3.50
C GLN A 202 -6.90 -25.13 3.18
N ASP A 203 -7.59 -24.32 3.98
CA ASP A 203 -8.11 -23.02 3.56
C ASP A 203 -7.37 -21.78 4.14
N PHE A 204 -6.09 -21.59 3.77
CA PHE A 204 -5.27 -20.45 4.21
C PHE A 204 -4.76 -19.63 3.01
N VAL A 205 -5.55 -18.65 2.56
CA VAL A 205 -5.16 -17.71 1.46
C VAL A 205 -5.75 -16.32 1.70
N ALA A 206 -5.21 -15.30 0.99
CA ALA A 206 -5.64 -13.91 0.89
C ALA A 206 -7.14 -13.75 1.09
N VAL A 207 -7.53 -13.36 2.30
CA VAL A 207 -8.82 -12.73 2.55
C VAL A 207 -8.49 -11.25 2.62
N ALA A 208 -9.36 -10.40 2.09
CA ALA A 208 -9.47 -9.06 2.64
C ALA A 208 -9.52 -9.23 4.17
N PRO A 209 -8.53 -8.74 4.93
CA PRO A 209 -8.65 -8.79 6.38
C PRO A 209 -9.93 -8.02 6.76
N PRO A 210 -10.54 -8.30 7.93
CA PRO A 210 -11.61 -7.44 8.42
C PRO A 210 -11.15 -5.98 8.32
N PRO A 211 -11.97 -5.03 7.87
CA PRO A 211 -11.56 -3.63 7.71
C PRO A 211 -10.83 -3.09 8.96
N ALA A 212 -11.34 -3.43 10.16
CA ALA A 212 -10.74 -3.11 11.45
C ALA A 212 -9.27 -3.56 11.63
N ASP A 213 -8.79 -4.59 10.94
CA ASP A 213 -7.41 -5.07 11.02
C ASP A 213 -6.45 -4.24 10.14
N ASP A 214 -6.87 -3.83 8.94
CA ASP A 214 -6.10 -2.88 8.12
C ASP A 214 -6.03 -1.54 8.82
N GLU A 215 -7.16 -1.07 9.34
CA GLU A 215 -7.28 0.19 10.06
C GLU A 215 -6.33 0.28 11.25
N ARG A 216 -6.19 -0.79 12.05
CA ARG A 216 -5.23 -0.84 13.17
C ARG A 216 -3.79 -0.70 12.68
N ILE A 217 -3.43 -1.38 11.60
CA ILE A 217 -2.08 -1.29 11.04
C ILE A 217 -1.83 0.11 10.47
N VAL A 218 -2.78 0.67 9.73
CA VAL A 218 -2.72 2.03 9.19
C VAL A 218 -2.55 3.06 10.32
N ARG A 219 -3.36 2.99 11.38
CA ARG A 219 -3.22 3.86 12.56
C ARG A 219 -1.85 3.72 13.21
N ALA A 220 -1.37 2.49 13.39
CA ALA A 220 -0.06 2.24 13.99
C ALA A 220 1.07 2.85 13.14
N LEU A 221 1.02 2.69 11.81
CA LEU A 221 2.00 3.27 10.89
C LEU A 221 1.94 4.80 10.88
N TYR A 222 0.74 5.40 10.84
CA TYR A 222 0.58 6.85 10.96
C TYR A 222 1.13 7.38 12.29
N ALA A 223 0.82 6.73 13.41
CA ALA A 223 1.26 7.16 14.73
C ALA A 223 2.79 7.16 14.85
N VAL A 224 3.45 6.12 14.31
CA VAL A 224 4.92 6.08 14.24
C VAL A 224 5.44 7.17 13.32
N ALA A 225 4.94 7.26 12.09
CA ALA A 225 5.44 8.23 11.12
C ALA A 225 5.32 9.67 11.65
N VAL A 226 4.16 10.04 12.19
CA VAL A 226 3.96 11.36 12.78
C VAL A 226 4.91 11.57 13.96
N ARG A 227 4.97 10.65 14.92
CA ARG A 227 5.82 10.81 16.11
C ARG A 227 7.30 10.98 15.76
N GLU A 228 7.83 10.10 14.92
CA GLU A 228 9.26 10.07 14.59
C GLU A 228 9.67 11.20 13.63
N LEU A 229 8.78 11.65 12.74
CA LEU A 229 9.09 12.69 11.74
C LEU A 229 8.74 14.11 12.21
N SER A 230 7.98 14.27 13.30
CA SER A 230 7.45 15.57 13.73
C SER A 230 8.54 16.61 14.01
N ALA A 231 9.49 16.31 14.89
CA ALA A 231 10.49 17.27 15.32
C ALA A 231 11.59 17.48 14.29
N GLY A 232 11.97 16.43 13.56
CA GLY A 232 13.10 16.44 12.64
C GLY A 232 12.75 16.82 11.19
N LEU A 233 11.47 16.79 10.81
CA LEU A 233 11.05 17.00 9.42
C LEU A 233 9.78 17.84 9.27
N LEU A 234 8.64 17.38 9.82
CA LEU A 234 7.35 18.06 9.59
C LEU A 234 7.34 19.47 10.17
N GLY A 235 7.74 19.62 11.44
CA GLY A 235 7.82 20.90 12.13
C GLY A 235 8.77 21.89 11.44
N PRO A 236 10.04 21.51 11.13
CA PRO A 236 10.97 22.35 10.38
C PRO A 236 10.46 22.80 9.01
N LEU A 237 9.70 21.96 8.30
CA LEU A 237 9.06 22.30 7.02
C LEU A 237 7.75 23.08 7.19
N GLY A 238 7.29 23.30 8.43
CA GLY A 238 6.06 24.01 8.76
C GLY A 238 4.77 23.20 8.59
N PHE A 239 4.86 21.91 8.25
CA PHE A 239 3.69 21.03 8.19
C PHE A 239 3.17 20.72 9.61
N PRO A 240 1.85 20.59 9.80
CA PRO A 240 1.29 20.10 11.05
C PRO A 240 1.91 18.77 11.49
N THR A 241 2.15 18.61 12.79
CA THR A 241 2.63 17.35 13.40
C THR A 241 1.49 16.36 13.57
N SER A 242 0.82 16.04 12.46
CA SER A 242 -0.41 15.25 12.44
C SER A 242 -0.50 14.40 11.17
N LYS A 243 -1.54 13.56 11.09
CA LYS A 243 -1.86 12.81 9.87
C LYS A 243 -2.05 13.73 8.67
N LEU A 244 -2.71 14.88 8.87
CA LEU A 244 -2.95 15.86 7.81
C LEU A 244 -1.63 16.40 7.27
N GLY A 245 -0.72 16.85 8.15
CA GLY A 245 0.57 17.39 7.70
C GLY A 245 1.44 16.36 6.96
N LEU A 246 1.47 15.10 7.40
CA LEU A 246 2.18 14.04 6.69
C LEU A 246 1.61 13.78 5.28
N ARG A 247 0.29 13.75 5.15
CA ARG A 247 -0.39 13.55 3.85
C ARG A 247 -0.17 14.76 2.94
N SER A 248 -0.25 15.97 3.48
CA SER A 248 0.06 17.21 2.77
C SER A 248 1.49 17.25 2.25
N LEU A 249 2.49 16.75 3.00
CA LEU A 249 3.87 16.65 2.51
C LEU A 249 3.98 15.71 1.30
N VAL A 250 3.33 14.54 1.35
CA VAL A 250 3.30 13.60 0.22
C VAL A 250 2.63 14.23 -1.00
N ALA A 251 1.49 14.89 -0.78
CA ALA A 251 0.77 15.58 -1.84
C ALA A 251 1.57 16.74 -2.46
N ALA A 252 2.26 17.53 -1.63
CA ALA A 252 3.14 18.62 -2.06
C ALA A 252 4.32 18.10 -2.89
N SER A 253 4.96 17.01 -2.46
CA SER A 253 6.03 16.32 -3.21
C SER A 253 5.56 15.98 -4.62
N ARG A 254 4.40 15.33 -4.73
CA ARG A 254 3.85 14.89 -6.02
C ARG A 254 3.50 16.04 -6.94
N HIS A 255 2.87 17.07 -6.39
CA HIS A 255 2.53 18.25 -7.16
C HIS A 255 3.77 18.99 -7.66
N ALA A 256 4.85 19.00 -6.88
CA ALA A 256 6.15 19.50 -7.31
C ALA A 256 6.85 18.59 -8.35
N GLY A 257 6.16 17.56 -8.86
CA GLY A 257 6.65 16.64 -9.88
C GLY A 257 7.47 15.46 -9.33
N SER A 258 7.49 15.24 -8.01
CA SER A 258 8.33 14.22 -7.39
C SER A 258 7.53 13.18 -6.61
N GLN A 259 7.76 11.91 -6.87
CA GLN A 259 7.20 10.80 -6.08
C GLN A 259 8.09 10.39 -4.90
N ARG A 260 9.24 11.04 -4.70
CA ARG A 260 10.24 10.63 -3.70
C ARG A 260 9.66 10.55 -2.29
N GLY A 261 8.75 11.46 -1.91
CA GLY A 261 8.08 11.41 -0.62
C GLY A 261 7.19 10.17 -0.45
N ALA A 262 6.48 9.78 -1.52
CA ALA A 262 5.70 8.55 -1.55
C ALA A 262 6.59 7.30 -1.56
N ALA A 263 7.71 7.32 -2.30
CA ALA A 263 8.66 6.21 -2.36
C ALA A 263 9.33 5.94 -1.01
N ALA A 264 9.85 6.99 -0.36
CA ALA A 264 10.48 6.90 0.96
C ALA A 264 9.55 6.23 1.98
N LEU A 265 8.32 6.76 2.13
CA LEU A 265 7.32 6.19 3.03
C LEU A 265 6.86 4.80 2.54
N GLY A 266 6.78 4.58 1.23
CA GLY A 266 6.39 3.32 0.60
C GLY A 266 7.22 2.12 1.06
N THR A 267 8.55 2.30 1.17
CA THR A 267 9.45 1.24 1.66
C THR A 267 9.17 0.76 3.09
N VAL A 268 8.40 1.54 3.87
CA VAL A 268 8.00 1.22 5.24
C VAL A 268 6.48 1.10 5.41
N TRP A 269 5.68 1.48 4.40
CA TRP A 269 4.22 1.55 4.46
C TRP A 269 3.55 0.25 3.97
N HIS A 270 3.84 -0.85 4.65
CA HIS A 270 3.25 -2.15 4.35
C HIS A 270 3.28 -3.07 5.58
N ALA A 271 2.48 -4.13 5.57
CA ALA A 271 2.33 -4.99 6.75
C ALA A 271 3.42 -6.08 6.90
N ALA A 272 4.60 -5.88 6.30
CA ALA A 272 5.73 -6.81 6.41
C ALA A 272 6.75 -6.37 7.46
N ASP A 273 7.47 -7.34 7.99
CA ASP A 273 8.46 -7.12 9.04
C ASP A 273 9.73 -6.46 8.48
N GLU A 274 10.14 -6.87 7.28
CA GLU A 274 11.25 -6.28 6.53
C GLU A 274 10.77 -5.00 5.79
N PRO A 275 11.47 -3.85 5.90
CA PRO A 275 11.13 -2.61 5.19
C PRO A 275 11.75 -2.62 3.78
N ALA A 276 11.11 -3.31 2.85
CA ALA A 276 11.61 -3.43 1.48
C ALA A 276 10.47 -3.64 0.47
N PRO A 277 10.58 -3.08 -0.75
CA PRO A 277 9.61 -3.31 -1.82
C PRO A 277 9.70 -4.73 -2.40
N LEU A 278 10.82 -5.43 -2.16
CA LEU A 278 11.04 -6.83 -2.57
C LEU A 278 11.47 -7.65 -1.35
N ILE A 279 10.67 -8.66 -0.99
CA ILE A 279 10.90 -9.50 0.17
C ILE A 279 11.08 -10.95 -0.28
N VAL A 280 12.29 -11.48 -0.14
CA VAL A 280 12.64 -12.86 -0.52
C VAL A 280 12.66 -13.74 0.72
N ARG A 281 11.95 -14.88 0.67
CA ARG A 281 11.87 -15.86 1.77
C ARG A 281 12.05 -17.28 1.23
N ALA A 282 12.91 -18.06 1.87
CA ALA A 282 13.02 -19.49 1.61
C ALA A 282 11.80 -20.25 2.16
N GLY A 283 11.49 -21.41 1.56
CA GLY A 283 10.46 -22.37 2.02
C GLY A 283 10.68 -22.84 3.46
N ALA A 284 9.62 -23.40 4.06
CA ALA A 284 9.38 -23.38 5.50
C ALA A 284 10.29 -24.27 6.39
N ALA A 285 11.23 -25.07 5.86
CA ALA A 285 12.03 -25.94 6.74
C ALA A 285 13.12 -25.18 7.53
N ALA A 286 13.58 -24.02 7.07
CA ALA A 286 14.60 -23.23 7.77
C ALA A 286 14.08 -22.44 8.99
N ALA A 287 12.77 -22.15 9.07
CA ALA A 287 12.21 -21.31 10.12
C ALA A 287 11.87 -22.06 11.43
N ALA A 288 11.77 -23.39 11.39
CA ALA A 288 11.45 -24.21 12.57
C ALA A 288 12.66 -24.47 13.49
N ALA A 289 13.88 -24.09 13.07
CA ALA A 289 15.12 -24.37 13.78
C ALA A 289 15.79 -23.14 14.43
N ALA A 290 15.18 -21.95 14.37
CA ALA A 290 15.75 -20.78 15.02
C ALA A 290 15.44 -20.79 16.54
N PRO A 291 16.45 -20.87 17.43
CA PRO A 291 16.22 -20.67 18.85
C PRO A 291 15.81 -19.21 19.11
N ALA A 292 15.02 -19.00 20.18
CA ALA A 292 14.55 -17.68 20.59
C ALA A 292 15.72 -16.69 20.74
N PRO A 293 15.58 -15.41 20.35
CA PRO A 293 16.68 -14.47 20.37
C PRO A 293 17.09 -14.15 21.81
N SER A 294 18.32 -14.50 22.17
CA SER A 294 18.98 -14.02 23.38
C SER A 294 19.43 -12.57 23.17
N THR A 295 19.15 -11.73 24.15
CA THR A 295 19.60 -10.34 24.27
C THR A 295 21.13 -10.26 24.45
N ALA A 296 21.87 -9.71 23.48
CA ALA A 296 23.13 -8.97 23.70
C ALA A 296 23.72 -8.40 22.39
N ASP A 297 24.06 -7.11 22.46
CA ASP A 297 25.15 -6.35 21.82
C ASP A 297 25.32 -6.25 20.28
N GLY A 298 24.97 -5.07 19.76
CA GLY A 298 25.94 -4.00 19.42
C GLY A 298 26.93 -4.19 18.25
N ALA A 299 26.89 -3.20 17.35
CA ALA A 299 27.90 -2.76 16.36
C ALA A 299 27.71 -3.22 14.90
N GLY A 300 27.66 -2.23 14.00
CA GLY A 300 27.27 -2.36 12.61
C GLY A 300 28.31 -3.01 11.68
N ALA A 301 27.77 -3.64 10.63
CA ALA A 301 28.41 -3.80 9.33
C ALA A 301 27.35 -4.26 8.33
N LEU A 302 27.20 -3.52 7.22
CA LEU A 302 26.67 -4.07 5.98
C LEU A 302 27.63 -5.17 5.52
N SER A 303 27.34 -6.43 5.82
CA SER A 303 28.13 -7.56 5.31
C SER A 303 27.32 -8.86 5.31
N SER A 304 27.30 -9.48 4.12
CA SER A 304 27.14 -10.91 3.83
C SER A 304 26.39 -11.78 4.84
N TYR A 305 25.17 -12.20 4.48
CA TYR A 305 24.56 -13.40 5.05
C TYR A 305 25.38 -14.62 4.60
N SER A 306 26.29 -15.10 5.46
CA SER A 306 26.80 -16.47 5.38
C SER A 306 25.75 -17.45 5.93
N PRO A 307 25.52 -18.59 5.27
CA PRO A 307 24.52 -19.55 5.70
C PRO A 307 25.00 -20.33 6.93
N ILE A 308 24.02 -20.66 7.78
CA ILE A 308 24.15 -21.61 8.87
C ILE A 308 24.75 -22.93 8.32
N SER A 309 25.92 -23.32 8.82
CA SER A 309 26.55 -24.61 8.54
C SER A 309 25.66 -25.76 9.00
N GLY A 310 25.41 -26.74 8.14
CA GLY A 310 25.06 -28.11 8.57
C GLY A 310 23.97 -28.88 7.80
N ILE A 311 23.24 -28.27 6.86
CA ILE A 311 22.24 -28.97 6.03
C ILE A 311 22.51 -28.64 4.56
N PRO A 312 22.65 -29.62 3.65
CA PRO A 312 22.91 -29.35 2.25
C PRO A 312 21.72 -28.61 1.63
N THR A 313 21.85 -27.30 1.48
CA THR A 313 20.90 -26.47 0.74
C THR A 313 21.02 -26.83 -0.74
N LEU A 314 19.94 -27.29 -1.36
CA LEU A 314 19.88 -27.53 -2.80
C LEU A 314 20.41 -26.34 -3.61
N PRO A 315 21.15 -26.55 -4.72
CA PRO A 315 21.59 -25.46 -5.58
C PRO A 315 20.36 -24.70 -6.14
N SER A 316 20.49 -23.38 -6.32
CA SER A 316 19.38 -22.52 -6.78
C SER A 316 18.75 -22.99 -8.09
N SER A 317 19.52 -23.63 -8.97
CA SER A 317 19.03 -24.21 -10.23
C SER A 317 18.03 -25.35 -10.04
N ALA A 318 18.05 -26.03 -8.89
CA ALA A 318 17.11 -27.08 -8.52
C ALA A 318 15.88 -26.55 -7.76
N ARG A 319 15.80 -25.23 -7.53
CA ARG A 319 14.70 -24.57 -6.82
C ARG A 319 13.75 -23.88 -7.79
N THR A 320 12.49 -23.78 -7.36
CA THR A 320 11.45 -22.98 -8.02
C THR A 320 11.34 -21.64 -7.31
N LEU A 321 11.53 -20.54 -8.04
CA LEU A 321 11.20 -19.20 -7.57
C LEU A 321 9.74 -18.89 -7.93
N VAL A 322 8.99 -18.37 -6.97
CA VAL A 322 7.67 -17.78 -7.20
C VAL A 322 7.73 -16.29 -6.91
N LEU A 323 7.58 -15.49 -7.96
CA LEU A 323 7.34 -14.06 -7.85
C LEU A 323 5.86 -13.83 -7.55
N VAL A 324 5.56 -13.12 -6.46
CA VAL A 324 4.20 -12.77 -6.05
C VAL A 324 4.06 -11.26 -6.03
N PHE A 325 3.36 -10.74 -7.03
CA PHE A 325 3.01 -9.33 -7.12
C PHE A 325 1.74 -9.06 -6.34
N SER A 326 1.79 -8.03 -5.50
CA SER A 326 0.71 -7.68 -4.60
C SER A 326 -0.32 -6.80 -5.29
N SER A 327 -1.57 -6.96 -4.88
CA SER A 327 -2.65 -6.04 -5.28
C SER A 327 -2.43 -4.62 -4.75
N LEU A 328 -3.34 -3.69 -5.09
CA LEU A 328 -3.37 -2.31 -4.56
C LEU A 328 -3.44 -2.24 -3.03
N GLY A 329 -3.67 -3.38 -2.38
CA GLY A 329 -3.91 -3.49 -0.96
C GLY A 329 -5.38 -3.24 -0.64
N TRP A 330 -5.79 -3.75 0.52
CA TRP A 330 -7.08 -3.45 1.11
C TRP A 330 -6.87 -2.24 2.02
N HIS A 331 -7.74 -1.23 1.87
CA HIS A 331 -7.67 0.01 2.63
C HIS A 331 -6.26 0.68 2.64
N GLY A 332 -5.52 0.59 1.52
CA GLY A 332 -4.27 1.33 1.30
C GLY A 332 -3.02 0.74 1.94
N VAL A 333 -3.10 -0.51 2.40
CA VAL A 333 -1.95 -1.27 2.89
C VAL A 333 -1.63 -2.39 1.92
N VAL A 334 -0.47 -2.30 1.28
CA VAL A 334 0.08 -3.39 0.49
C VAL A 334 0.64 -4.47 1.43
N ARG A 335 0.49 -5.74 1.04
CA ARG A 335 0.83 -6.90 1.88
C ARG A 335 1.55 -7.94 1.04
N ALA A 336 2.40 -8.74 1.69
CA ALA A 336 2.90 -9.98 1.10
C ALA A 336 1.75 -11.00 0.97
N GLU A 337 1.06 -10.98 -0.16
CA GLU A 337 -0.10 -11.83 -0.45
C GLU A 337 0.31 -13.29 -0.73
N TYR A 338 -0.63 -14.23 -0.65
CA TYR A 338 -0.44 -15.66 -0.98
C TYR A 338 0.61 -16.45 -0.17
N ALA A 339 1.31 -15.82 0.78
CA ALA A 339 2.37 -16.46 1.57
C ALA A 339 1.92 -17.75 2.27
N ALA A 340 0.72 -17.78 2.88
CA ALA A 340 0.21 -18.96 3.56
C ALA A 340 -0.12 -20.12 2.59
N THR A 341 -0.62 -19.79 1.40
CA THR A 341 -1.00 -20.75 0.36
C THR A 341 0.21 -21.46 -0.21
N LEU A 342 1.27 -20.69 -0.46
CA LEU A 342 2.52 -21.18 -1.03
C LEU A 342 3.37 -21.89 0.04
N ARG A 343 3.43 -21.39 1.27
CA ARG A 343 4.09 -22.08 2.40
C ARG A 343 3.47 -23.44 2.72
N ALA A 344 2.18 -23.63 2.48
CA ALA A 344 1.51 -24.89 2.76
C ALA A 344 1.94 -26.05 1.82
N VAL A 345 2.71 -25.75 0.78
CA VAL A 345 3.33 -26.74 -0.13
C VAL A 345 4.82 -26.51 -0.37
N GLY A 346 5.39 -25.45 0.20
CA GLY A 346 6.80 -25.12 0.03
C GLY A 346 7.67 -25.93 0.99
N ASP A 347 8.46 -26.82 0.43
CA ASP A 347 9.65 -27.37 1.06
C ASP A 347 10.89 -26.50 0.73
N ASP A 348 12.10 -27.00 0.94
CA ASP A 348 13.35 -26.30 0.64
C ASP A 348 13.59 -26.06 -0.87
N THR A 349 12.71 -26.57 -1.74
CA THR A 349 12.77 -26.36 -3.18
C THR A 349 12.04 -25.08 -3.61
N LEU A 350 11.20 -24.48 -2.76
CA LEU A 350 10.41 -23.30 -3.12
C LEU A 350 11.00 -22.03 -2.48
N VAL A 351 11.20 -21.00 -3.30
CA VAL A 351 11.57 -19.65 -2.83
C VAL A 351 10.46 -18.69 -3.23
N LEU A 352 10.04 -17.84 -2.29
CA LEU A 352 9.01 -16.83 -2.51
C LEU A 352 9.64 -15.45 -2.54
N ALA A 353 9.33 -14.67 -3.56
CA ALA A 353 9.67 -13.25 -3.62
C ALA A 353 8.39 -12.43 -3.73
N HIS A 354 8.09 -11.64 -2.70
CA HIS A 354 6.95 -10.74 -2.70
C HIS A 354 7.36 -9.36 -3.22
N CYS A 355 6.70 -8.91 -4.27
CA CYS A 355 6.91 -7.60 -4.90
C CYS A 355 5.78 -6.65 -4.46
N LEU A 356 6.13 -5.53 -3.85
CA LEU A 356 5.21 -4.57 -3.24
C LEU A 356 5.35 -3.22 -3.93
N ASP A 357 4.31 -2.79 -4.65
CA ASP A 357 4.20 -1.43 -5.18
C ASP A 357 3.26 -0.60 -4.31
N THR A 358 3.82 0.01 -3.26
CA THR A 358 3.08 0.90 -2.36
C THR A 358 2.73 2.22 -3.01
N ALA A 359 3.45 2.62 -4.06
CA ALA A 359 3.14 3.84 -4.79
C ALA A 359 1.88 3.68 -5.66
N GLN A 360 1.30 2.49 -5.76
CA GLN A 360 0.11 2.21 -6.57
C GLN A 360 0.30 2.72 -8.02
N SER A 361 1.49 2.51 -8.56
CA SER A 361 1.90 2.97 -9.89
C SER A 361 1.79 1.86 -10.94
N TRP A 362 1.23 0.71 -10.58
CA TRP A 362 1.24 -0.51 -11.41
C TRP A 362 2.67 -0.92 -11.77
N TYR A 363 3.57 -0.81 -10.80
CA TYR A 363 4.99 -1.15 -10.90
C TYR A 363 5.71 -0.33 -11.98
N MET A 364 5.24 0.89 -12.26
CA MET A 364 5.84 1.80 -13.25
C MET A 364 6.89 2.74 -12.67
N THR A 365 7.06 2.71 -11.35
CA THR A 365 8.04 3.53 -10.64
C THR A 365 9.15 2.66 -10.05
N ASP A 366 10.35 3.22 -10.01
CA ASP A 366 11.40 2.75 -9.10
C ASP A 366 10.89 2.95 -7.65
N PRO A 367 10.82 1.90 -6.83
CA PRO A 367 10.26 1.99 -5.48
C PRO A 367 11.13 2.78 -4.49
N TYR A 368 12.39 3.07 -4.81
CA TYR A 368 13.29 3.85 -3.94
C TYR A 368 13.32 5.33 -4.34
N SER A 369 13.43 5.62 -5.63
CA SER A 369 13.42 7.01 -6.10
C SER A 369 12.01 7.55 -6.34
N GLY A 370 11.02 6.69 -6.58
CA GLY A 370 9.68 7.07 -7.00
C GLY A 370 9.59 7.52 -8.46
N GLU A 371 10.72 7.64 -9.16
CA GLU A 371 10.75 8.07 -10.55
C GLU A 371 9.96 7.11 -11.43
N TYR A 372 9.15 7.67 -12.33
CA TYR A 372 8.45 6.89 -13.34
C TYR A 372 9.44 6.47 -14.43
N ASP A 373 10.11 5.36 -14.17
CA ASP A 373 11.11 4.78 -15.05
C ASP A 373 10.52 3.76 -16.03
N ASP A 374 9.18 3.70 -16.11
CA ASP A 374 8.41 2.73 -16.86
C ASP A 374 8.84 1.29 -16.52
N GLY A 375 9.07 1.03 -15.23
CA GLY A 375 9.34 -0.30 -14.63
C GLY A 375 10.73 -0.87 -14.91
N ARG A 376 11.68 -0.06 -15.37
CA ARG A 376 13.06 -0.48 -15.67
C ARG A 376 13.79 -1.05 -14.44
N TRP A 377 13.60 -0.43 -13.28
CA TRP A 377 14.15 -0.91 -12.01
C TRP A 377 13.62 -2.30 -11.68
N TRP A 378 12.31 -2.51 -11.80
CA TRP A 378 11.68 -3.80 -11.57
C TRP A 378 12.22 -4.84 -12.53
N ASP A 379 12.33 -4.50 -13.81
CA ASP A 379 12.83 -5.44 -14.81
C ASP A 379 14.27 -5.90 -14.56
N ALA A 380 15.17 -4.95 -14.28
CA ALA A 380 16.57 -5.25 -13.97
C ALA A 380 16.70 -6.09 -12.70
N THR A 381 15.97 -5.72 -11.65
CA THR A 381 15.98 -6.42 -10.36
C THR A 381 15.44 -7.84 -10.48
N LEU A 382 14.32 -8.02 -11.18
CA LEU A 382 13.71 -9.32 -11.39
C LEU A 382 14.57 -10.22 -12.28
N SER A 383 15.19 -9.67 -13.32
CA SER A 383 16.15 -10.41 -14.16
C SER A 383 17.29 -10.99 -13.31
N ALA A 384 17.93 -10.14 -12.49
CA ALA A 384 19.01 -10.56 -11.60
C ALA A 384 18.53 -11.59 -10.55
N LEU A 385 17.33 -11.41 -10.00
CA LEU A 385 16.74 -12.34 -9.03
C LEU A 385 16.42 -13.70 -9.66
N CYS A 386 15.90 -13.72 -10.90
CA CYS A 386 15.43 -14.93 -11.56
C CYS A 386 16.57 -15.78 -12.13
N ALA A 387 17.67 -15.16 -12.55
CA ALA A 387 18.79 -15.81 -13.24
C ALA A 387 19.31 -17.12 -12.58
N PRO A 388 19.39 -17.26 -11.24
CA PRO A 388 19.89 -18.48 -10.62
C PRO A 388 18.92 -19.67 -10.61
N TYR A 389 17.65 -19.48 -10.95
CA TYR A 389 16.59 -20.47 -10.75
C TYR A 389 16.25 -21.22 -12.04
N GLY A 390 16.19 -22.55 -11.98
CA GLY A 390 15.83 -23.39 -13.13
C GLY A 390 14.33 -23.39 -13.46
N ARG A 391 13.49 -22.86 -12.55
CA ARG A 391 12.06 -22.66 -12.75
C ARG A 391 11.62 -21.36 -12.07
N VAL A 392 10.91 -20.52 -12.80
CA VAL A 392 10.34 -19.27 -12.31
C VAL A 392 8.85 -19.23 -12.64
N CYS A 393 8.03 -19.05 -11.62
CA CYS A 393 6.59 -18.83 -11.75
C CYS A 393 6.22 -17.45 -11.22
N ILE A 394 5.15 -16.88 -11.77
CA ILE A 394 4.69 -15.53 -11.44
C ILE A 394 3.20 -15.58 -11.09
N LEU A 395 2.83 -14.89 -10.02
CA LEU A 395 1.47 -14.82 -9.52
C LEU A 395 1.11 -13.37 -9.18
N GLY A 396 -0.13 -12.98 -9.47
CA GLY A 396 -0.69 -11.73 -8.97
C GLY A 396 -2.20 -11.63 -9.12
N GLU A 397 -2.80 -10.69 -8.41
CA GLU A 397 -4.24 -10.34 -8.47
C GLU A 397 -4.41 -8.83 -8.65
N SER A 398 -5.42 -8.39 -9.43
CA SER A 398 -5.72 -6.97 -9.65
C SER A 398 -4.50 -6.21 -10.21
N MET A 399 -4.00 -5.17 -9.54
CA MET A 399 -2.73 -4.51 -9.91
C MET A 399 -1.54 -5.48 -9.97
N GLY A 400 -1.48 -6.45 -9.05
CA GLY A 400 -0.45 -7.48 -9.06
C GLY A 400 -0.57 -8.42 -10.27
N ALA A 401 -1.79 -8.67 -10.75
CA ALA A 401 -2.01 -9.45 -11.98
C ALA A 401 -1.55 -8.69 -13.22
N THR A 402 -1.75 -7.37 -13.28
CA THR A 402 -1.15 -6.52 -14.33
C THR A 402 0.37 -6.64 -14.33
N ALA A 403 1.00 -6.59 -13.16
CA ALA A 403 2.44 -6.77 -13.03
C ALA A 403 2.89 -8.19 -13.44
N ALA A 404 2.14 -9.23 -13.04
CA ALA A 404 2.41 -10.60 -13.44
C ALA A 404 2.44 -10.78 -14.96
N LEU A 405 1.52 -10.12 -15.67
CA LEU A 405 1.48 -10.12 -17.14
C LEU A 405 2.60 -9.28 -17.76
N ARG A 406 2.89 -8.10 -17.20
CA ARG A 406 3.94 -7.21 -17.68
C ARG A 406 5.35 -7.78 -17.55
N PHE A 407 5.59 -8.52 -16.46
CA PHE A 407 6.87 -9.16 -16.16
C PHE A 407 6.89 -10.64 -16.56
N SER A 408 5.91 -11.08 -17.38
CA SER A 408 5.75 -12.47 -17.82
C SER A 408 6.99 -13.04 -18.53
N ARG A 409 7.82 -12.20 -19.15
CA ARG A 409 9.12 -12.57 -19.74
C ARG A 409 10.12 -13.19 -18.76
N HIS A 410 9.98 -12.96 -17.46
CA HIS A 410 10.85 -13.54 -16.43
C HIS A 410 10.41 -14.95 -16.01
N ALA A 411 9.19 -15.37 -16.37
CA ALA A 411 8.75 -16.74 -16.14
C ALA A 411 9.48 -17.67 -17.11
N SER A 412 10.01 -18.78 -16.58
CA SER A 412 10.71 -19.77 -17.39
C SER A 412 9.73 -20.57 -18.26
N ALA A 413 10.20 -21.17 -19.36
CA ALA A 413 9.36 -21.99 -20.24
C ALA A 413 8.64 -23.16 -19.52
N ASN A 414 9.27 -23.74 -18.49
CA ASN A 414 8.70 -24.77 -17.61
C ASN A 414 7.93 -24.19 -16.39
N GLY A 415 7.79 -22.87 -16.33
CA GLY A 415 7.08 -22.12 -15.30
C GLY A 415 5.64 -21.82 -15.69
N ALA A 416 5.04 -20.85 -14.98
CA ALA A 416 3.69 -20.37 -15.26
C ALA A 416 3.51 -18.93 -14.78
N VAL A 417 2.68 -18.18 -15.48
CA VAL A 417 2.15 -16.87 -15.09
C VAL A 417 0.68 -17.05 -14.76
N VAL A 418 0.28 -16.77 -13.52
CA VAL A 418 -1.11 -16.85 -13.06
C VAL A 418 -1.58 -15.44 -12.68
N ALA A 419 -2.53 -14.92 -13.45
CA ALA A 419 -3.06 -13.58 -13.29
C ALA A 419 -4.56 -13.63 -12.96
N LEU A 420 -4.94 -13.17 -11.77
CA LEU A 420 -6.34 -13.07 -11.34
C LEU A 420 -6.84 -11.64 -11.56
N VAL A 421 -7.92 -11.47 -12.32
CA VAL A 421 -8.57 -10.18 -12.65
C VAL A 421 -7.57 -9.06 -13.01
N PRO A 422 -6.73 -9.27 -14.04
CA PRO A 422 -5.74 -8.26 -14.44
C PRO A 422 -6.41 -6.97 -14.92
N GLN A 423 -5.83 -5.83 -14.54
CA GLN A 423 -6.21 -4.50 -15.03
C GLN A 423 -5.27 -4.16 -16.19
N ILE A 424 -5.62 -4.60 -17.39
CA ILE A 424 -4.82 -4.48 -18.60
C ILE A 424 -4.85 -3.05 -19.14
N ASP A 425 -6.03 -2.43 -19.16
CA ASP A 425 -6.20 -1.00 -19.41
C ASP A 425 -6.74 -0.33 -18.15
N VAL A 426 -5.84 0.30 -17.40
CA VAL A 426 -6.17 0.92 -16.11
C VAL A 426 -7.07 2.15 -16.25
N ARG A 427 -7.27 2.69 -17.46
CA ARG A 427 -8.18 3.82 -17.72
C ARG A 427 -9.64 3.48 -17.46
N ASP A 428 -10.00 2.20 -17.46
CA ASP A 428 -11.35 1.73 -17.14
C ASP A 428 -11.72 1.87 -15.65
N PHE A 429 -10.77 2.30 -14.81
CA PHE A 429 -10.93 2.31 -13.35
C PHE A 429 -10.71 3.71 -12.78
N ASP A 430 -11.74 4.29 -12.16
CA ASP A 430 -11.74 5.66 -11.62
C ASP A 430 -10.68 5.90 -10.54
N TYR A 431 -10.38 4.89 -9.72
CA TYR A 431 -9.36 4.99 -8.66
C TYR A 431 -7.92 5.13 -9.21
N SER A 432 -7.71 4.99 -10.53
CA SER A 432 -6.44 5.27 -11.20
C SER A 432 -6.29 6.74 -11.64
N GLY A 433 -7.29 7.60 -11.38
CA GLY A 433 -7.37 8.99 -11.85
C GLY A 433 -6.45 9.99 -11.13
N ARG A 434 -5.15 9.68 -11.03
CA ARG A 434 -4.15 10.57 -10.43
C ARG A 434 -3.48 11.44 -11.50
N ASP A 435 -3.28 12.73 -11.21
CA ASP A 435 -2.67 13.72 -12.10
C ASP A 435 -1.26 13.27 -12.55
N ASP A 436 -0.49 12.68 -11.64
CA ASP A 436 0.86 12.20 -11.93
C ASP A 436 0.87 10.88 -12.71
N PHE A 437 -0.27 10.24 -12.94
CA PHE A 437 -0.44 8.96 -13.66
C PHE A 437 -1.39 9.12 -14.86
N GLY A 438 -1.08 10.07 -15.76
CA GLY A 438 -1.93 10.40 -16.90
C GLY A 438 -2.04 9.33 -18.00
N ASP A 439 -2.97 9.54 -18.93
CA ASP A 439 -3.37 8.57 -19.97
C ASP A 439 -2.22 8.08 -20.84
N ALA A 440 -1.30 8.97 -21.25
CA ALA A 440 -0.15 8.57 -22.05
C ALA A 440 0.72 7.50 -21.36
N ARG A 441 0.80 7.54 -20.02
CA ARG A 441 1.55 6.53 -19.25
C ARG A 441 0.74 5.25 -19.11
N LYS A 442 -0.58 5.34 -18.90
CA LYS A 442 -1.50 4.19 -18.88
C LYS A 442 -1.48 3.44 -20.21
N GLU A 443 -1.36 4.15 -21.33
CA GLU A 443 -1.20 3.56 -22.66
C GLU A 443 0.12 2.81 -22.82
N ARG A 444 1.23 3.38 -22.32
CA ARG A 444 2.54 2.68 -22.29
C ARG A 444 2.48 1.41 -21.45
N LEU A 445 1.87 1.46 -20.27
CA LEU A 445 1.65 0.29 -19.42
C LEU A 445 0.96 -0.84 -20.18
N ARG A 446 -0.15 -0.52 -20.86
CA ARG A 446 -0.91 -1.48 -21.65
C ARG A 446 -0.06 -2.05 -22.79
N ALA A 447 0.64 -1.20 -23.54
CA ALA A 447 1.48 -1.62 -24.66
C ALA A 447 2.61 -2.56 -24.21
N ASP A 448 3.31 -2.22 -23.12
CA ASP A 448 4.39 -3.02 -22.55
C ASP A 448 3.89 -4.37 -22.06
N LEU A 449 2.73 -4.40 -21.40
CA LEU A 449 2.11 -5.63 -20.93
C LEU A 449 1.74 -6.56 -22.09
N VAL A 450 1.09 -6.03 -23.13
CA VAL A 450 0.71 -6.81 -24.32
C VAL A 450 1.95 -7.36 -25.02
N SER A 451 3.00 -6.54 -25.17
CA SER A 451 4.28 -6.94 -25.74
C SER A 451 4.93 -8.07 -24.93
N ALA A 452 4.98 -7.94 -23.60
CA ALA A 452 5.52 -8.96 -22.71
C ALA A 452 4.77 -10.29 -22.83
N CYS A 453 3.43 -10.25 -22.83
CA CYS A 453 2.62 -11.47 -22.96
C CYS A 453 2.83 -12.17 -24.31
N ALA A 454 3.03 -11.42 -25.39
CA ALA A 454 3.32 -12.00 -26.70
C ALA A 454 4.67 -12.73 -26.74
N GLY A 455 5.67 -12.17 -26.04
CA GLY A 455 7.03 -12.72 -25.94
C GLY A 455 7.23 -13.79 -24.88
N ALA A 456 6.30 -13.98 -23.93
CA ALA A 456 6.48 -14.88 -22.80
C ALA A 456 6.53 -16.37 -23.21
N GLU A 457 7.59 -17.10 -22.84
CA GLU A 457 7.70 -18.53 -23.13
C GLU A 457 6.79 -19.39 -22.25
N ALA A 458 6.54 -18.93 -21.02
CA ALA A 458 5.72 -19.62 -20.04
C ALA A 458 4.23 -19.69 -20.43
N ARG A 459 3.53 -20.69 -19.86
CA ARG A 459 2.07 -20.71 -19.82
C ARG A 459 1.53 -19.47 -19.10
N ILE A 460 0.53 -18.80 -19.67
CA ILE A 460 -0.23 -17.72 -19.02
C ILE A 460 -1.65 -18.21 -18.73
N VAL A 461 -2.08 -18.10 -17.49
CA VAL A 461 -3.44 -18.42 -17.07
C VAL A 461 -4.12 -17.16 -16.54
N LEU A 462 -5.16 -16.72 -17.24
CA LEU A 462 -5.97 -15.56 -16.89
C LEU A 462 -7.23 -16.04 -16.18
N HIS A 463 -7.44 -15.63 -14.93
CA HIS A 463 -8.66 -15.90 -14.19
C HIS A 463 -9.51 -14.63 -14.13
N VAL A 464 -10.77 -14.68 -14.55
CA VAL A 464 -11.68 -13.53 -14.52
C VAL A 464 -12.99 -13.88 -13.80
N GLY A 465 -13.58 -12.89 -13.13
CA GLY A 465 -14.91 -12.99 -12.52
C GLY A 465 -16.05 -12.81 -13.52
N GLN A 466 -17.25 -12.50 -13.02
CA GLN A 466 -18.43 -12.20 -13.83
C GLN A 466 -18.66 -10.70 -14.07
N ASP A 467 -17.93 -9.85 -13.36
CA ASP A 467 -18.15 -8.41 -13.39
C ASP A 467 -17.78 -7.84 -14.77
N PRO A 468 -18.67 -7.05 -15.41
CA PRO A 468 -18.41 -6.52 -16.74
C PRO A 468 -17.09 -5.74 -16.89
N PRO A 469 -16.66 -4.89 -15.94
CA PRO A 469 -15.36 -4.22 -16.02
C PRO A 469 -14.18 -5.20 -16.13
N ASP A 470 -14.17 -6.28 -15.35
CA ASP A 470 -13.10 -7.29 -15.39
C ASP A 470 -13.13 -8.09 -16.68
N LEU A 471 -14.32 -8.35 -17.23
CA LEU A 471 -14.46 -9.05 -18.49
C LEU A 471 -13.96 -8.23 -19.68
N ARG A 472 -14.22 -6.92 -19.69
CA ARG A 472 -13.74 -5.99 -20.73
C ARG A 472 -12.22 -5.93 -20.80
N GLN A 473 -11.52 -6.20 -19.70
CA GLN A 473 -10.05 -6.20 -19.69
C GLN A 473 -9.46 -7.17 -20.73
N LEU A 474 -10.16 -8.28 -21.02
CA LEU A 474 -9.73 -9.24 -22.03
C LEU A 474 -9.75 -8.68 -23.46
N ASP A 475 -10.57 -7.67 -23.75
CA ASP A 475 -10.71 -7.08 -25.07
C ASP A 475 -9.46 -6.27 -25.49
N TYR A 476 -8.63 -5.89 -24.52
CA TYR A 476 -7.36 -5.21 -24.76
C TYR A 476 -6.21 -6.15 -25.12
N LEU A 477 -6.42 -7.47 -25.06
CA LEU A 477 -5.44 -8.45 -25.53
C LEU A 477 -5.69 -8.78 -27.02
N PRO A 478 -4.63 -8.87 -27.85
CA PRO A 478 -4.79 -9.25 -29.25
C PRO A 478 -5.48 -10.63 -29.39
N PRO A 479 -6.44 -10.79 -30.33
CA PRO A 479 -7.12 -12.08 -30.53
C PRO A 479 -6.16 -13.24 -30.81
N ARG A 480 -5.03 -12.98 -31.50
CA ARG A 480 -3.98 -13.97 -31.75
C ARG A 480 -3.27 -14.45 -30.47
N LEU A 481 -3.13 -13.56 -29.48
CA LEU A 481 -2.55 -13.92 -28.18
C LEU A 481 -3.53 -14.79 -27.40
N LEU A 482 -4.82 -14.42 -27.36
CA LEU A 482 -5.86 -15.19 -26.68
C LEU A 482 -6.10 -16.57 -27.32
N ALA A 483 -5.85 -16.71 -28.63
CA ALA A 483 -5.95 -17.98 -29.34
C ALA A 483 -4.67 -18.85 -29.23
N SER A 484 -3.61 -18.35 -28.61
CA SER A 484 -2.38 -19.11 -28.42
C SER A 484 -2.57 -20.25 -27.41
N GLU A 485 -2.02 -21.43 -27.68
CA GLU A 485 -2.04 -22.57 -26.75
C GLU A 485 -1.37 -22.28 -25.40
N ARG A 486 -0.51 -21.25 -25.35
CA ARG A 486 0.14 -20.79 -24.12
C ARG A 486 -0.80 -20.01 -23.20
N VAL A 487 -1.88 -19.43 -23.72
CA VAL A 487 -2.80 -18.57 -22.97
C VAL A 487 -4.09 -19.32 -22.68
N ARG A 488 -4.46 -19.44 -21.40
CA ARG A 488 -5.71 -20.04 -20.97
C ARG A 488 -6.54 -19.02 -20.19
N VAL A 489 -7.76 -18.73 -20.67
CA VAL A 489 -8.73 -17.92 -19.94
C VAL A 489 -9.68 -18.82 -19.15
N VAL A 490 -9.79 -18.59 -17.85
CA VAL A 490 -10.69 -19.30 -16.93
C VAL A 490 -11.69 -18.31 -16.36
N ARG A 491 -12.96 -18.48 -16.71
CA ARG A 491 -14.06 -17.64 -16.23
C ARG A 491 -14.68 -18.28 -14.99
N HIS A 492 -14.82 -17.51 -13.93
CA HIS A 492 -15.39 -17.97 -12.67
C HIS A 492 -16.74 -17.33 -12.46
N ALA A 493 -17.68 -18.09 -11.91
CA ALA A 493 -18.99 -17.57 -11.57
C ALA A 493 -18.96 -16.74 -10.26
N VAL A 494 -17.96 -15.88 -10.07
CA VAL A 494 -17.72 -15.08 -8.85
C VAL A 494 -17.99 -13.61 -9.18
N ALA A 495 -18.82 -12.97 -8.37
CA ALA A 495 -19.08 -11.53 -8.44
C ALA A 495 -18.03 -10.74 -7.66
N GLY A 496 -17.80 -9.50 -8.05
CA GLY A 496 -16.83 -8.61 -7.45
C GLY A 496 -15.43 -8.76 -8.05
N HIS A 497 -14.67 -7.66 -8.00
CA HIS A 497 -13.25 -7.61 -8.39
C HIS A 497 -12.34 -8.45 -7.47
N ALA A 498 -12.81 -8.86 -6.29
CA ALA A 498 -12.06 -9.63 -5.31
C ALA A 498 -12.05 -11.14 -5.63
N LEU A 499 -11.60 -11.53 -6.83
CA LEU A 499 -11.75 -12.91 -7.32
C LEU A 499 -11.09 -13.94 -6.40
N GLY A 500 -9.89 -13.65 -5.87
CA GLY A 500 -9.20 -14.52 -4.92
C GLY A 500 -10.08 -14.79 -3.70
N ALA A 501 -10.64 -13.75 -3.08
CA ALA A 501 -11.53 -13.88 -1.93
C ALA A 501 -12.78 -14.73 -2.25
N GLY A 502 -13.38 -14.54 -3.43
CA GLY A 502 -14.55 -15.33 -3.86
C GLY A 502 -14.23 -16.81 -4.12
N LEU A 503 -13.09 -17.11 -4.76
CA LEU A 503 -12.62 -18.49 -4.96
C LEU A 503 -12.26 -19.17 -3.63
N LYS A 504 -11.77 -18.39 -2.66
CA LYS A 504 -11.52 -18.88 -1.31
C LYS A 504 -12.82 -19.19 -0.59
N HIS A 505 -13.82 -18.32 -0.64
CA HIS A 505 -15.14 -18.57 -0.05
C HIS A 505 -15.75 -19.89 -0.55
N ARG A 506 -15.45 -20.24 -1.81
CA ARG A 506 -15.85 -21.51 -2.44
C ARG A 506 -14.94 -22.71 -2.13
N GLY A 507 -13.85 -22.51 -1.40
CA GLY A 507 -12.89 -23.55 -1.04
C GLY A 507 -12.05 -24.08 -2.20
N VAL A 508 -11.94 -23.35 -3.31
CA VAL A 508 -11.24 -23.82 -4.52
C VAL A 508 -9.94 -23.07 -4.84
N LEU A 509 -9.74 -21.88 -4.27
CA LEU A 509 -8.60 -21.01 -4.62
C LEU A 509 -7.25 -21.71 -4.54
N ARG A 510 -6.95 -22.39 -3.41
CA ARG A 510 -5.66 -23.06 -3.21
C ARG A 510 -5.39 -24.09 -4.31
N ARG A 511 -6.38 -24.94 -4.61
CA ARG A 511 -6.24 -25.95 -5.66
C ARG A 511 -6.00 -25.30 -7.01
N THR A 512 -6.78 -24.27 -7.33
CA THR A 512 -6.66 -23.52 -8.59
C THR A 512 -5.26 -22.93 -8.74
N VAL A 513 -4.82 -22.11 -7.78
CA VAL A 513 -3.51 -21.44 -7.84
C VAL A 513 -2.37 -22.46 -7.88
N LEU A 514 -2.36 -23.48 -7.02
CA LEU A 514 -1.25 -24.44 -6.99
C LEU A 514 -1.20 -25.36 -8.22
N SER A 515 -2.35 -25.76 -8.76
CA SER A 515 -2.43 -26.51 -10.02
C SER A 515 -1.91 -25.67 -11.18
N ASP A 516 -2.30 -24.40 -11.24
CA ASP A 516 -1.95 -23.52 -12.35
C ASP A 516 -0.53 -22.94 -12.24
N LEU A 517 0.01 -22.84 -11.02
CA LEU A 517 1.35 -22.30 -10.80
C LEU A 517 2.43 -23.40 -10.81
N LEU A 518 2.16 -24.53 -10.15
CA LEU A 518 3.17 -25.56 -9.89
C LEU A 518 2.90 -26.88 -10.62
N GLY A 519 1.69 -27.08 -11.16
CA GLY A 519 1.30 -28.34 -11.80
C GLY A 519 0.95 -29.44 -10.79
N HIS A 520 0.73 -29.09 -9.52
CA HIS A 520 0.39 -30.08 -8.50
C HIS A 520 -1.03 -30.64 -8.69
N THR A 521 -1.11 -31.95 -8.89
CA THR A 521 -2.37 -32.69 -8.87
C THR A 521 -2.77 -32.99 -7.43
N TYR A 522 -3.63 -32.16 -6.85
CA TYR A 522 -4.20 -32.45 -5.53
C TYR A 522 -5.22 -33.59 -5.64
N ARG A 523 -4.92 -34.77 -5.09
CA ARG A 523 -5.94 -35.77 -4.75
C ARG A 523 -6.50 -35.41 -3.37
N LEU A 524 -7.79 -35.11 -3.31
CA LEU A 524 -8.49 -34.99 -2.02
C LEU A 524 -8.34 -36.32 -1.26
N PRO A 525 -8.16 -36.33 0.07
CA PRO A 525 -8.58 -37.48 0.84
C PRO A 525 -10.05 -37.73 0.49
N PRO A 526 -10.50 -38.99 0.34
CA PRO A 526 -11.91 -39.26 0.08
C PRO A 526 -12.74 -38.47 1.08
N ALA A 527 -13.73 -37.71 0.57
CA ALA A 527 -14.65 -36.99 1.42
C ALA A 527 -15.19 -38.01 2.41
N GLY A 528 -14.88 -37.84 3.71
CA GLY A 528 -15.26 -38.79 4.73
C GLY A 528 -16.70 -39.18 4.51
N GLU A 529 -16.92 -40.47 4.31
CA GLU A 529 -18.24 -41.05 4.11
C GLU A 529 -19.16 -40.43 5.17
N ARG A 530 -20.25 -39.81 4.72
CA ARG A 530 -21.35 -39.54 5.62
C ARG A 530 -21.81 -40.93 6.07
N HIS A 531 -21.42 -41.33 7.27
CA HIS A 531 -22.16 -42.36 7.98
C HIS A 531 -23.52 -41.76 8.34
N GLU A 532 -24.43 -41.77 7.38
CA GLU A 532 -25.86 -41.83 7.65
C GLU A 532 -26.14 -43.22 8.20
N THR A 533 -25.89 -43.42 9.50
CA THR A 533 -26.56 -44.44 10.31
C THR A 533 -26.25 -44.15 11.77
N CYS A 534 -27.23 -43.65 12.50
CA CYS A 534 -27.52 -44.21 13.81
C CYS A 534 -29.00 -43.96 14.11
N GLU A 535 -29.78 -45.00 13.86
CA GLU A 535 -31.13 -45.19 14.37
C GLU A 535 -31.12 -44.98 15.89
N LEU A 536 -31.98 -44.07 16.36
CA LEU A 536 -32.37 -44.04 17.77
C LEU A 536 -33.38 -45.16 17.99
N ASP A 537 -32.88 -46.37 18.20
CA ASP A 537 -33.66 -47.46 18.78
C ASP A 537 -33.48 -47.42 20.30
N THR A 538 -34.42 -46.77 20.99
CA THR A 538 -34.59 -46.95 22.44
C THR A 538 -36.07 -47.09 22.76
N LYS A 539 -36.54 -48.34 22.74
CA LYS A 539 -37.65 -48.78 23.58
C LYS A 539 -37.22 -49.96 24.46
N GLN A 540 -37.22 -49.66 25.77
CA GLN A 540 -37.69 -50.47 26.90
C GLN A 540 -36.90 -51.69 27.40
N ASN A 541 -36.44 -51.58 28.65
CA ASN A 541 -36.67 -52.45 29.82
C ASN A 541 -35.48 -52.22 30.78
N THR A 542 -35.61 -51.75 32.02
CA THR A 542 -36.60 -51.97 33.10
C THR A 542 -36.65 -50.77 34.03
#